data_AF-A0A3R8LBE9-F1
#
_entry.id   AF-A0A3R8LBE9-F1
#
_cell.length_a   1.000
_cell.length_b   1.000
_cell.length_c   1.000
_cell.angle_alpha   90.00
_cell.angle_beta   90.00
_cell.angle_gamma   90.00
#
_symmetry.space_group_name_H-M   'P 1'
#
loop_
_entity.id
_entity.type
_entity.pdbx_description
1 polymer ?
#
loop_
_entity_poly.entity_id
_entity_poly.type
_entity_poly.pdbx_seq_one_letter_code
_entity_poly.pdbx_strand_id
1 'polypeptide(L)'
;MITTQTWQPCQAAPTAFPERKALMPIWGGEAVTPELWQQVWLNARSRALNEDALAYIHIPFCASHCVFCGFYRNAWKDDYSKIYTDKLIEELAFDRSLSQGKGKIKAVYFGGGTPTALHKEDLVRLIQACYHYLPLADDCEFTLEGRISHFDLEKAAACVDAGVNRISIGVQTFNSALRKRLGRKHSGEQAYHYLEALCQLNAVIIADFIFGLPNQNDEIWAKDIELASQLPIAGLDIYAFNNYPFLPINRLIQHGTLPQPASAEIQSQHYAYAVEKLIQANWQQVSNNHFAYPGRGERNWYNTLVKSNMDCLAFGAGAGGNFGGYSFQVQASLPEYLATEPQQKAISYLSKHGVNKSLLSEVQHNMELGMIDTSVFQGNPQAMQLLDEWQSLSLLKITSDGVAKLNTSGRYWSPTLVRQLMLTFSDHTHH
;
A
#
# COMPACT_ATOMS: atom_id res chain seq x y z
N MET A 1 -4.90 15.93 -24.53
CA MET A 1 -4.58 17.25 -23.91
C MET A 1 -3.40 17.21 -22.93
N ILE A 2 -3.09 16.08 -22.30
CA ILE A 2 -1.95 15.89 -21.38
C ILE A 2 -0.71 15.43 -22.16
N THR A 3 -0.89 14.40 -22.99
CA THR A 3 0.17 13.77 -23.81
C THR A 3 0.71 14.69 -24.90
N THR A 4 -0.05 15.72 -25.27
CA THR A 4 0.32 16.74 -26.25
C THR A 4 1.09 17.92 -25.64
N GLN A 5 1.25 17.98 -24.32
CA GLN A 5 1.99 19.04 -23.63
C GLN A 5 3.49 18.81 -23.74
N THR A 6 4.26 19.89 -23.74
CA THR A 6 5.72 19.82 -23.66
C THR A 6 6.15 19.66 -22.20
N TRP A 7 6.55 18.45 -21.83
CA TRP A 7 7.05 18.12 -20.50
C TRP A 7 8.56 18.34 -20.42
N GLN A 8 9.02 19.02 -19.36
CA GLN A 8 10.45 19.06 -19.04
C GLN A 8 10.89 17.71 -18.46
N PRO A 9 12.17 17.30 -18.63
CA PRO A 9 12.69 16.06 -18.05
C PRO A 9 12.48 15.93 -16.54
N CYS A 10 12.51 17.04 -15.79
CA CYS A 10 12.24 17.04 -14.35
C CYS A 10 10.76 16.85 -13.97
N GLN A 11 9.84 17.00 -14.94
CA GLN A 11 8.40 16.80 -14.77
C GLN A 11 7.98 15.42 -15.24
N ALA A 12 8.36 15.03 -16.46
CA ALA A 12 8.17 13.68 -16.98
C ALA A 12 9.37 13.27 -17.86
N ALA A 13 10.06 12.20 -17.46
CA ALA A 13 11.15 11.58 -18.22
C ALA A 13 10.72 10.17 -18.68
N PRO A 14 9.87 10.05 -19.71
CA PRO A 14 9.25 8.77 -20.10
C PRO A 14 10.25 7.72 -20.58
N THR A 15 11.42 8.15 -21.08
CA THR A 15 12.47 7.28 -21.64
C THR A 15 13.64 7.03 -20.69
N ALA A 16 13.53 7.46 -19.41
CA ALA A 16 14.61 7.27 -18.44
C ALA A 16 14.93 5.79 -18.20
N PHE A 17 13.91 4.92 -18.27
CA PHE A 17 14.05 3.48 -18.17
C PHE A 17 13.13 2.78 -19.17
N PRO A 18 13.50 1.59 -19.66
CA PRO A 18 12.64 0.82 -20.56
C PRO A 18 11.36 0.32 -19.88
N GLU A 19 11.38 0.16 -18.56
CA GLU A 19 10.27 -0.36 -17.77
C GLU A 19 10.31 0.08 -16.31
N ARG A 20 9.14 0.07 -15.67
CA ARG A 20 8.97 0.41 -14.26
C ARG A 20 8.92 -0.86 -13.42
N LYS A 21 9.99 -1.16 -12.67
CA LYS A 21 10.13 -2.42 -11.92
C LYS A 21 10.48 -2.18 -10.47
N ALA A 22 9.67 -2.71 -9.57
CA ALA A 22 9.96 -2.73 -8.13
C ALA A 22 10.91 -3.89 -7.77
N LEU A 23 11.62 -3.74 -6.65
CA LEU A 23 12.33 -4.83 -5.99
C LEU A 23 11.36 -5.67 -5.15
N MET A 24 11.61 -6.98 -5.05
CA MET A 24 10.82 -7.86 -4.19
C MET A 24 11.04 -7.50 -2.70
N PRO A 25 9.99 -7.45 -1.86
CA PRO A 25 10.11 -7.03 -0.46
C PRO A 25 11.02 -7.91 0.43
N ILE A 26 11.15 -9.20 0.10
CA ILE A 26 11.95 -10.19 0.84
C ILE A 26 13.36 -10.37 0.27
N TRP A 27 13.81 -9.46 -0.60
CA TRP A 27 15.12 -9.56 -1.24
C TRP A 27 16.26 -9.69 -0.21
N GLY A 28 17.18 -10.62 -0.49
CA GLY A 28 18.32 -10.92 0.39
C GLY A 28 17.98 -11.73 1.65
N GLY A 29 16.72 -12.11 1.87
CA GLY A 29 16.33 -12.92 3.03
C GLY A 29 16.75 -14.39 2.93
N GLU A 30 17.13 -14.98 4.05
CA GLU A 30 17.47 -16.40 4.16
C GLU A 30 16.25 -17.19 4.62
N ALA A 31 15.75 -18.09 3.78
CA ALA A 31 14.57 -18.89 4.11
C ALA A 31 14.82 -19.79 5.33
N VAL A 32 13.90 -19.78 6.28
CA VAL A 32 13.90 -20.68 7.44
C VAL A 32 13.18 -21.97 7.04
N THR A 33 13.70 -23.13 7.47
CA THR A 33 13.05 -24.42 7.17
C THR A 33 11.68 -24.53 7.86
N PRO A 34 10.65 -25.11 7.20
CA PRO A 34 9.28 -25.15 7.71
C PRO A 34 9.12 -25.71 9.12
N GLU A 35 9.92 -26.72 9.48
CA GLU A 35 9.86 -27.40 10.78
C GLU A 35 10.24 -26.46 11.93
N LEU A 36 10.99 -25.40 11.64
CA LEU A 36 11.46 -24.41 12.62
C LEU A 36 10.55 -23.19 12.74
N TRP A 37 9.54 -23.02 11.87
CA TRP A 37 8.77 -21.78 11.80
C TRP A 37 8.09 -21.42 13.12
N GLN A 38 7.38 -22.37 13.76
CA GLN A 38 6.72 -22.11 15.04
C GLN A 38 7.72 -21.76 16.14
N GLN A 39 8.81 -22.52 16.24
CA GLN A 39 9.85 -22.29 17.25
C GLN A 39 10.48 -20.91 17.08
N VAL A 40 10.85 -20.54 15.85
CA VAL A 40 11.44 -19.23 15.54
C VAL A 40 10.45 -18.12 15.84
N TRP A 41 9.17 -18.28 15.47
CA TRP A 41 8.13 -17.29 15.75
C TRP A 41 7.92 -17.07 17.25
N LEU A 42 7.77 -18.14 18.04
CA LEU A 42 7.59 -18.06 19.49
C LEU A 42 8.82 -17.43 20.17
N ASN A 43 10.02 -17.80 19.73
CA ASN A 43 11.27 -17.20 20.24
C ASN A 43 11.40 -15.73 19.87
N ALA A 44 10.97 -15.32 18.67
CA ALA A 44 10.95 -13.93 18.28
C ALA A 44 9.92 -13.16 19.12
N ARG A 45 8.67 -13.62 19.18
CA ARG A 45 7.56 -12.94 19.86
C ARG A 45 7.67 -12.89 21.38
N SER A 46 8.38 -13.82 22.00
CA SER A 46 8.70 -13.74 23.44
C SER A 46 9.68 -12.59 23.76
N ARG A 47 10.33 -12.00 22.76
CA ARG A 47 11.07 -10.75 22.93
C ARG A 47 10.11 -9.59 23.04
N ALA A 48 10.42 -8.67 23.93
CA ALA A 48 9.62 -7.48 24.16
C ALA A 48 9.54 -6.60 22.89
N LEU A 49 8.35 -6.06 22.62
CA LEU A 49 8.23 -4.81 21.84
C LEU A 49 8.95 -3.74 22.65
N ASN A 50 10.22 -3.49 22.32
CA ASN A 50 11.02 -2.45 22.98
C ASN A 50 10.93 -1.12 22.26
N GLU A 51 10.50 -1.14 20.99
CA GLU A 51 10.29 0.01 20.12
C GLU A 51 8.87 -0.01 19.58
N ASP A 52 8.46 1.11 18.97
CA ASP A 52 7.16 1.24 18.34
C ASP A 52 7.08 0.39 17.06
N ALA A 53 5.87 -0.08 16.77
CA ALA A 53 5.59 -1.01 15.67
C ALA A 53 4.31 -0.63 14.92
N LEU A 54 4.01 -1.41 13.88
CA LEU A 54 2.78 -1.35 13.10
C LEU A 54 1.96 -2.63 13.28
N ALA A 55 0.68 -2.57 12.94
CA ALA A 55 -0.16 -3.75 12.82
C ALA A 55 -0.95 -3.74 11.51
N TYR A 56 -0.97 -4.89 10.83
CA TYR A 56 -1.74 -5.12 9.62
C TYR A 56 -2.77 -6.22 9.85
N ILE A 57 -4.04 -5.91 9.61
CA ILE A 57 -5.14 -6.88 9.67
C ILE A 57 -5.63 -7.12 8.24
N HIS A 58 -5.38 -8.33 7.74
CA HIS A 58 -5.77 -8.70 6.38
C HIS A 58 -7.17 -9.30 6.37
N ILE A 59 -8.06 -8.73 5.56
CA ILE A 59 -9.39 -9.29 5.30
C ILE A 59 -9.44 -9.78 3.85
N PRO A 60 -9.44 -11.11 3.58
CA PRO A 60 -9.14 -11.67 2.27
C PRO A 60 -10.37 -11.77 1.36
N PHE A 61 -11.46 -11.09 1.70
CA PHE A 61 -12.75 -11.23 1.03
C PHE A 61 -13.05 -10.07 0.09
N CYS A 62 -13.62 -10.40 -1.06
CA CYS A 62 -14.19 -9.43 -1.99
C CYS A 62 -15.57 -9.90 -2.44
N ALA A 63 -16.56 -9.00 -2.43
CA ALA A 63 -17.89 -9.30 -2.96
C ALA A 63 -17.90 -9.44 -4.51
N SER A 64 -16.90 -8.88 -5.19
CA SER A 64 -16.67 -9.10 -6.62
C SER A 64 -15.20 -8.92 -6.97
N HIS A 65 -14.75 -9.66 -7.99
CA HIS A 65 -13.39 -9.55 -8.51
C HIS A 65 -13.28 -8.37 -9.47
N CYS A 66 -12.56 -7.32 -9.08
CA CYS A 66 -12.19 -6.26 -10.00
C CYS A 66 -11.09 -6.77 -10.95
N VAL A 67 -11.27 -6.64 -12.26
CA VAL A 67 -10.40 -7.33 -13.23
C VAL A 67 -8.94 -6.85 -13.22
N PHE A 68 -8.69 -5.64 -12.73
CA PHE A 68 -7.37 -5.04 -12.58
C PHE A 68 -6.66 -5.37 -11.26
N CYS A 69 -7.35 -6.00 -10.30
CA CYS A 69 -6.89 -6.14 -8.93
C CYS A 69 -6.07 -7.42 -8.74
N GLY A 70 -4.85 -7.29 -8.25
CA GLY A 70 -3.99 -8.43 -7.86
C GLY A 70 -4.22 -8.95 -6.45
N PHE A 71 -5.08 -8.30 -5.65
CA PHE A 71 -5.30 -8.62 -4.23
C PHE A 71 -6.53 -9.48 -3.98
N TYR A 72 -7.35 -9.78 -5.00
CA TYR A 72 -8.50 -10.66 -4.85
C TYR A 72 -8.04 -12.07 -4.48
N ARG A 73 -8.48 -12.57 -3.32
CA ARG A 73 -8.19 -13.93 -2.87
C ARG A 73 -9.45 -14.79 -2.79
N ASN A 74 -10.41 -14.38 -1.95
CA ASN A 74 -11.59 -15.17 -1.68
C ASN A 74 -12.87 -14.42 -2.03
N ALA A 75 -13.83 -15.13 -2.63
CA ALA A 75 -15.19 -14.62 -2.78
C ALA A 75 -15.83 -14.48 -1.40
N TRP A 76 -16.51 -13.37 -1.18
CA TRP A 76 -17.32 -13.17 0.02
C TRP A 76 -18.45 -14.19 0.12
N LYS A 77 -18.69 -14.72 1.32
CA LYS A 77 -19.89 -15.48 1.71
C LYS A 77 -20.35 -15.00 3.08
N ASP A 78 -21.65 -14.95 3.29
CA ASP A 78 -22.29 -14.38 4.49
C ASP A 78 -21.73 -14.98 5.80
N ASP A 79 -21.72 -16.31 5.90
CA ASP A 79 -21.25 -17.03 7.08
C ASP A 79 -19.76 -16.81 7.40
N TYR A 80 -18.95 -16.38 6.42
CA TYR A 80 -17.52 -16.13 6.66
C TYR A 80 -17.26 -14.89 7.51
N SER A 81 -18.20 -13.95 7.61
CA SER A 81 -18.03 -12.76 8.43
C SER A 81 -17.64 -13.10 9.87
N LYS A 82 -18.53 -13.85 10.52
CA LYS A 82 -18.40 -14.21 11.92
C LYS A 82 -17.27 -15.19 12.14
N ILE A 83 -17.21 -16.26 11.33
CA ILE A 83 -16.19 -17.32 11.47
C ILE A 83 -14.78 -16.74 11.36
N TYR A 84 -14.54 -15.87 10.37
CA TYR A 84 -13.23 -15.28 10.16
C TYR A 84 -12.87 -14.27 11.25
N THR A 85 -13.85 -13.46 11.66
CA THR A 85 -13.66 -12.48 12.73
C THR A 85 -13.34 -13.16 14.05
N ASP A 86 -14.06 -14.23 14.41
CA ASP A 86 -13.78 -15.01 15.62
C ASP A 86 -12.34 -15.58 15.58
N LYS A 87 -11.90 -16.09 14.42
CA LYS A 87 -10.53 -16.60 14.25
C LYS A 87 -9.46 -15.51 14.39
N LEU A 88 -9.69 -14.33 13.80
CA LEU A 88 -8.79 -13.19 13.94
C LEU A 88 -8.68 -12.71 15.39
N ILE A 89 -9.80 -12.67 16.12
CA ILE A 89 -9.81 -12.29 17.54
C ILE A 89 -9.04 -13.31 18.38
N GLU A 90 -9.18 -14.61 18.09
CA GLU A 90 -8.36 -15.66 18.72
C GLU A 90 -6.86 -15.45 18.44
N GLU A 91 -6.50 -15.13 17.19
CA GLU A 91 -5.13 -14.86 16.78
C GLU A 91 -4.54 -13.64 17.51
N LEU A 92 -5.30 -12.55 17.62
CA LEU A 92 -4.92 -11.34 18.37
C LEU A 92 -4.73 -11.64 19.86
N ALA A 93 -5.65 -12.40 20.45
CA ALA A 93 -5.56 -12.78 21.86
C ALA A 93 -4.33 -13.65 22.14
N PHE A 94 -4.04 -14.60 21.25
CA PHE A 94 -2.85 -15.43 21.34
C PHE A 94 -1.56 -14.59 21.20
N ASP A 95 -1.47 -13.72 20.20
CA ASP A 95 -0.30 -12.86 20.01
C ASP A 95 -0.05 -11.92 21.21
N ARG A 96 -1.13 -11.42 21.82
CA ARG A 96 -1.07 -10.65 23.07
C ARG A 96 -0.55 -11.48 24.23
N SER A 97 -0.92 -12.76 24.33
CA SER A 97 -0.42 -13.64 25.39
C SER A 97 1.11 -13.88 25.33
N LEU A 98 1.70 -13.74 24.14
CA LEU A 98 3.14 -13.83 23.91
C LEU A 98 3.85 -12.49 24.12
N SER A 99 3.15 -11.39 23.89
CA SER A 99 3.70 -10.03 23.88
C SER A 99 4.24 -9.63 25.25
N GLN A 100 5.51 -9.24 25.27
CA GLN A 100 6.15 -8.56 26.40
C GLN A 100 6.58 -7.14 25.98
N GLY A 101 6.94 -6.29 26.93
CA GLY A 101 7.51 -4.96 26.65
C GLY A 101 6.55 -3.78 26.79
N LYS A 102 7.04 -2.61 26.36
CA LYS A 102 6.37 -1.31 26.48
C LYS A 102 6.10 -0.60 25.15
N GLY A 103 6.67 -1.10 24.05
CA GLY A 103 6.50 -0.56 22.71
C GLY A 103 5.04 -0.54 22.27
N LYS A 104 4.69 0.45 21.45
CA LYS A 104 3.32 0.72 21.07
C LYS A 104 3.08 0.54 19.57
N ILE A 105 1.85 0.20 19.20
CA ILE A 105 1.42 0.19 17.80
C ILE A 105 1.06 1.61 17.38
N LYS A 106 1.85 2.19 16.48
CA LYS A 106 1.69 3.55 15.96
C LYS A 106 0.60 3.66 14.90
N ALA A 107 0.45 2.62 14.08
CA ALA A 107 -0.63 2.55 13.11
C ALA A 107 -1.15 1.12 12.94
N VAL A 108 -2.47 1.00 12.88
CA VAL A 108 -3.20 -0.21 12.52
C VAL A 108 -3.80 0.00 11.13
N TYR A 109 -3.66 -0.99 10.25
CA TYR A 109 -4.16 -0.91 8.90
C TYR A 109 -4.97 -2.16 8.54
N PHE A 110 -6.26 -1.96 8.31
CA PHE A 110 -7.15 -3.00 7.81
C PHE A 110 -7.14 -2.91 6.29
N GLY A 111 -6.67 -3.97 5.62
CA GLY A 111 -6.61 -4.01 4.17
C GLY A 111 -6.79 -5.41 3.60
N GLY A 112 -6.36 -5.60 2.35
CA GLY A 112 -6.33 -6.90 1.68
C GLY A 112 -7.29 -6.99 0.51
N GLY A 113 -8.37 -7.76 0.65
CA GLY A 113 -9.46 -7.77 -0.30
C GLY A 113 -10.35 -6.55 -0.11
N THR A 114 -11.28 -6.63 0.84
CA THR A 114 -12.18 -5.53 1.20
C THR A 114 -12.57 -5.72 2.68
N PRO A 115 -11.91 -5.04 3.63
CA PRO A 115 -12.26 -5.14 5.05
C PRO A 115 -13.74 -4.90 5.34
N THR A 116 -14.30 -3.92 4.65
CA THR A 116 -15.72 -3.55 4.71
C THR A 116 -16.67 -4.58 4.09
N ALA A 117 -16.18 -5.73 3.61
CA ALA A 117 -17.04 -6.87 3.28
C ALA A 117 -17.60 -7.56 4.53
N LEU A 118 -16.87 -7.54 5.66
CA LEU A 118 -17.34 -8.08 6.94
C LEU A 118 -18.63 -7.38 7.38
N HIS A 119 -19.53 -8.07 8.07
CA HIS A 119 -20.73 -7.45 8.64
C HIS A 119 -20.37 -6.34 9.64
N LYS A 120 -21.28 -5.38 9.80
CA LYS A 120 -21.08 -4.20 10.66
C LYS A 120 -20.69 -4.62 12.08
N GLU A 121 -21.43 -5.57 12.64
CA GLU A 121 -21.25 -6.05 14.01
C GLU A 121 -19.90 -6.74 14.19
N ASP A 122 -19.48 -7.54 13.22
CA ASP A 122 -18.20 -8.24 13.26
C ASP A 122 -17.02 -7.28 13.06
N LEU A 123 -17.16 -6.29 12.17
CA LEU A 123 -16.13 -5.28 11.97
C LEU A 123 -15.92 -4.42 13.22
N VAL A 124 -17.01 -4.00 13.89
CA VAL A 124 -16.97 -3.31 15.18
C VAL A 124 -16.30 -4.18 16.25
N ARG A 125 -16.69 -5.46 16.36
CA ARG A 125 -16.07 -6.41 17.31
C ARG A 125 -14.57 -6.55 17.06
N LEU A 126 -14.14 -6.63 15.80
CA LEU A 126 -12.73 -6.75 15.44
C LEU A 126 -11.93 -5.50 15.76
N ILE A 127 -12.47 -4.31 15.47
CA ILE A 127 -11.84 -3.03 15.84
C ILE A 127 -11.67 -2.96 17.37
N GLN A 128 -12.71 -3.26 18.14
CA GLN A 128 -12.65 -3.29 19.60
C GLN A 128 -11.63 -4.33 20.12
N ALA A 129 -11.53 -5.49 19.48
CA ALA A 129 -10.53 -6.49 19.81
C ALA A 129 -9.10 -5.99 19.55
N CYS A 130 -8.86 -5.21 18.48
CA CYS A 130 -7.56 -4.57 18.28
C CYS A 130 -7.22 -3.60 19.41
N TYR A 131 -8.16 -2.76 19.86
CA TYR A 131 -7.96 -1.88 21.02
C TYR A 131 -7.72 -2.65 22.33
N HIS A 132 -8.30 -3.84 22.47
CA HIS A 132 -8.15 -4.66 23.66
C HIS A 132 -6.83 -5.45 23.69
N TYR A 133 -6.43 -6.04 22.56
CA TYR A 133 -5.30 -6.97 22.49
C TYR A 133 -4.00 -6.34 22.00
N LEU A 134 -4.05 -5.28 21.18
CA LEU A 134 -2.83 -4.62 20.70
C LEU A 134 -2.44 -3.49 21.66
N PRO A 135 -1.13 -3.30 21.94
CA PRO A 135 -0.66 -2.18 22.75
C PRO A 135 -0.67 -0.89 21.91
N LEU A 136 -1.85 -0.36 21.59
CA LEU A 136 -1.97 0.84 20.75
C LEU A 136 -1.37 2.08 21.44
N ALA A 137 -0.75 2.96 20.64
CA ALA A 137 -0.39 4.30 21.08
C ALA A 137 -1.64 5.16 21.27
N ASP A 138 -1.58 6.17 22.15
CA ASP A 138 -2.73 7.06 22.42
C ASP A 138 -3.17 7.82 21.16
N ASP A 139 -2.22 8.10 20.27
CA ASP A 139 -2.41 8.80 18.99
C ASP A 139 -2.42 7.86 17.78
N CYS A 140 -2.66 6.55 17.98
CA CYS A 140 -2.60 5.54 16.94
C CYS A 140 -3.43 5.93 15.69
N GLU A 141 -2.83 5.83 14.51
CA GLU A 141 -3.56 5.91 13.24
C GLU A 141 -4.26 4.58 12.96
N PHE A 142 -5.59 4.56 12.93
CA PHE A 142 -6.37 3.36 12.66
C PHE A 142 -7.06 3.50 11.32
N THR A 143 -6.49 2.88 10.29
CA THR A 143 -6.99 2.92 8.92
C THR A 143 -7.91 1.73 8.61
N LEU A 144 -9.07 2.03 8.05
CA LEU A 144 -9.97 1.07 7.43
C LEU A 144 -10.02 1.25 5.91
N GLU A 145 -9.52 0.28 5.14
CA GLU A 145 -9.77 0.25 3.70
C GLU A 145 -11.19 -0.24 3.38
N GLY A 146 -11.76 0.35 2.34
CA GLY A 146 -13.05 -0.06 1.84
C GLY A 146 -13.33 0.33 0.40
N ARG A 147 -14.56 0.02 0.01
CA ARG A 147 -15.16 0.43 -1.25
C ARG A 147 -16.63 0.70 -1.00
N ILE A 148 -17.26 1.46 -1.89
CA ILE A 148 -18.68 1.86 -1.78
C ILE A 148 -19.63 0.66 -1.59
N SER A 149 -19.30 -0.50 -2.18
CA SER A 149 -20.14 -1.70 -2.06
C SER A 149 -20.01 -2.37 -0.69
N HIS A 150 -21.13 -2.61 0.00
CA HIS A 150 -21.22 -3.17 1.36
C HIS A 150 -20.63 -2.28 2.46
N PHE A 151 -20.49 -0.98 2.19
CA PHE A 151 -20.01 0.01 3.14
C PHE A 151 -20.84 1.28 3.08
N ASP A 152 -22.08 1.21 3.58
CA ASP A 152 -22.92 2.40 3.73
C ASP A 152 -22.43 3.33 4.84
N LEU A 153 -23.07 4.50 4.95
CA LEU A 153 -22.71 5.52 5.94
C LEU A 153 -22.99 5.09 7.38
N GLU A 154 -24.01 4.26 7.63
CA GLU A 154 -24.31 3.74 8.97
C GLU A 154 -23.16 2.86 9.47
N LYS A 155 -22.70 1.94 8.61
CA LYS A 155 -21.57 1.07 8.92
C LYS A 155 -20.27 1.84 9.04
N ALA A 156 -20.04 2.85 8.20
CA ALA A 156 -18.88 3.72 8.33
C ALA A 156 -18.89 4.48 9.66
N ALA A 157 -20.01 5.07 10.06
CA ALA A 157 -20.17 5.73 11.36
C ALA A 157 -19.91 4.76 12.52
N ALA A 158 -20.48 3.55 12.49
CA ALA A 158 -20.24 2.54 13.51
C ALA A 158 -18.75 2.15 13.65
N CYS A 159 -18.00 2.13 12.53
CA CYS A 159 -16.55 1.89 12.59
C CYS A 159 -15.79 3.07 13.20
N VAL A 160 -16.19 4.31 12.89
CA VAL A 160 -15.62 5.52 13.51
C VAL A 160 -15.89 5.55 15.01
N ASP A 161 -17.12 5.25 15.42
CA ASP A 161 -17.51 5.14 16.83
C ASP A 161 -16.73 4.03 17.57
N ALA A 162 -16.37 2.96 16.85
CA ALA A 162 -15.53 1.89 17.38
C ALA A 162 -14.03 2.26 17.47
N GLY A 163 -13.62 3.40 16.90
CA GLY A 163 -12.26 3.94 17.00
C GLY A 163 -11.45 3.98 15.70
N VAL A 164 -12.06 3.75 14.53
CA VAL A 164 -11.42 4.05 13.24
C VAL A 164 -11.33 5.57 13.08
N ASN A 165 -10.14 6.08 12.77
CA ASN A 165 -9.91 7.52 12.58
C ASN A 165 -9.41 7.88 11.18
N ARG A 166 -9.15 6.89 10.31
CA ARG A 166 -8.78 7.08 8.91
C ARG A 166 -9.50 6.04 8.04
N ILE A 167 -10.10 6.47 6.94
CA ILE A 167 -10.82 5.58 6.01
C ILE A 167 -10.28 5.80 4.60
N SER A 168 -9.81 4.74 3.94
CA SER A 168 -9.44 4.80 2.53
C SER A 168 -10.44 4.09 1.65
N ILE A 169 -10.93 4.78 0.61
CA ILE A 169 -11.92 4.27 -0.32
C ILE A 169 -11.30 4.10 -1.70
N GLY A 170 -11.30 2.86 -2.18
CA GLY A 170 -10.93 2.57 -3.56
C GLY A 170 -11.96 3.11 -4.55
N VAL A 171 -11.66 4.22 -5.23
CA VAL A 171 -12.49 4.80 -6.32
C VAL A 171 -12.02 4.34 -7.69
N GLN A 172 -10.71 4.42 -7.92
CA GLN A 172 -9.93 4.20 -9.14
C GLN A 172 -10.16 5.25 -10.23
N THR A 173 -11.43 5.53 -10.55
CA THR A 173 -11.87 6.52 -11.55
C THR A 173 -13.33 6.86 -11.32
N PHE A 174 -13.73 8.09 -11.63
CA PHE A 174 -15.12 8.53 -11.69
C PHE A 174 -15.76 8.28 -13.06
N ASN A 175 -15.03 7.79 -14.07
CA ASN A 175 -15.66 7.49 -15.35
C ASN A 175 -16.57 6.24 -15.28
N SER A 176 -17.89 6.42 -15.28
CA SER A 176 -18.89 5.34 -15.14
C SER A 176 -18.72 4.20 -16.16
N ALA A 177 -18.38 4.51 -17.41
CA ALA A 177 -18.17 3.49 -18.43
C ALA A 177 -16.91 2.64 -18.16
N LEU A 178 -15.82 3.28 -17.75
CA LEU A 178 -14.58 2.61 -17.36
C LEU A 178 -14.77 1.77 -16.09
N ARG A 179 -15.42 2.33 -15.06
CA ARG A 179 -15.80 1.61 -13.83
C ARG A 179 -16.52 0.31 -14.13
N LYS A 180 -17.52 0.33 -15.01
CA LYS A 180 -18.27 -0.86 -15.43
C LYS A 180 -17.36 -1.91 -16.07
N ARG A 181 -16.48 -1.51 -16.98
CA ARG A 181 -15.49 -2.42 -17.62
C ARG A 181 -14.49 -3.01 -16.63
N LEU A 182 -14.17 -2.29 -15.56
CA LEU A 182 -13.27 -2.72 -14.49
C LEU A 182 -13.94 -3.63 -13.44
N GLY A 183 -15.23 -3.93 -13.59
CA GLY A 183 -16.00 -4.76 -12.63
C GLY A 183 -16.47 -4.00 -11.38
N ARG A 184 -16.54 -2.66 -11.44
CA ARG A 184 -17.14 -1.84 -10.38
C ARG A 184 -18.66 -1.75 -10.56
N LYS A 185 -19.40 -1.93 -9.47
CA LYS A 185 -20.88 -1.97 -9.47
C LYS A 185 -21.55 -0.58 -9.50
N HIS A 186 -20.94 0.40 -8.84
CA HIS A 186 -21.50 1.75 -8.71
C HIS A 186 -20.95 2.68 -9.79
N SER A 187 -21.76 3.64 -10.22
CA SER A 187 -21.35 4.68 -11.17
C SER A 187 -20.31 5.63 -10.56
N GLY A 188 -19.77 6.51 -11.39
CA GLY A 188 -18.89 7.59 -10.96
C GLY A 188 -19.59 8.60 -10.08
N GLU A 189 -20.80 9.01 -10.48
CA GLU A 189 -21.61 9.97 -9.71
C GLU A 189 -21.93 9.42 -8.32
N GLN A 190 -22.30 8.14 -8.24
CA GLN A 190 -22.53 7.46 -6.96
C GLN A 190 -21.27 7.43 -6.09
N ALA A 191 -20.09 7.23 -6.69
CA ALA A 191 -18.83 7.25 -5.96
C ALA A 191 -18.49 8.65 -5.42
N TYR A 192 -18.74 9.68 -6.22
CA TYR A 192 -18.51 11.07 -5.86
C TYR A 192 -19.39 11.47 -4.66
N HIS A 193 -20.71 11.28 -4.76
CA HIS A 193 -21.63 11.63 -3.67
C HIS A 193 -21.43 10.78 -2.42
N TYR A 194 -21.02 9.52 -2.57
CA TYR A 194 -20.65 8.69 -1.43
C TYR A 194 -19.46 9.28 -0.67
N LEU A 195 -18.39 9.69 -1.36
CA LEU A 195 -17.23 10.33 -0.72
C LEU A 195 -17.60 11.66 -0.06
N GLU A 196 -18.40 12.48 -0.75
CA GLU A 196 -18.90 13.76 -0.21
C GLU A 196 -19.64 13.56 1.12
N ALA A 197 -20.51 12.55 1.19
CA ALA A 197 -21.22 12.21 2.41
C ALA A 197 -20.31 11.58 3.48
N LEU A 198 -19.37 10.73 3.08
CA LEU A 198 -18.43 10.07 3.99
C LEU A 198 -17.52 11.10 4.70
N CYS A 199 -17.14 12.19 4.03
CA CYS A 199 -16.39 13.31 4.60
C CYS A 199 -17.13 14.07 5.71
N GLN A 200 -18.43 13.82 5.93
CA GLN A 200 -19.15 14.39 7.07
C GLN A 200 -18.89 13.63 8.39
N LEU A 201 -18.28 12.45 8.32
CA LEU A 201 -17.89 11.69 9.51
C LEU A 201 -16.64 12.30 10.15
N ASN A 202 -16.50 12.10 11.47
CA ASN A 202 -15.31 12.52 12.21
C ASN A 202 -14.12 11.56 11.98
N ALA A 203 -13.70 11.43 10.73
CA ALA A 203 -12.56 10.60 10.31
C ALA A 203 -11.83 11.25 9.13
N VAL A 204 -10.55 10.94 9.00
CA VAL A 204 -9.73 11.36 7.88
C VAL A 204 -10.07 10.50 6.66
N ILE A 205 -10.61 11.10 5.60
CA ILE A 205 -11.08 10.37 4.41
C ILE A 205 -10.07 10.46 3.27
N ILE A 206 -9.74 9.30 2.71
CA ILE A 206 -8.82 9.10 1.59
C ILE A 206 -9.55 8.48 0.40
N ALA A 207 -9.15 8.87 -0.80
CA ALA A 207 -9.63 8.25 -2.03
C ALA A 207 -8.46 7.73 -2.88
N ASP A 208 -8.57 6.48 -3.34
CA ASP A 208 -7.53 5.86 -4.17
C ASP A 208 -7.92 5.91 -5.66
N PHE A 209 -7.01 6.39 -6.49
CA PHE A 209 -7.14 6.47 -7.95
C PHE A 209 -6.05 5.68 -8.66
N ILE A 210 -6.35 5.23 -9.87
CA ILE A 210 -5.37 4.54 -10.73
C ILE A 210 -5.29 5.26 -12.06
N PHE A 211 -4.08 5.59 -12.49
CA PHE A 211 -3.80 6.09 -13.83
C PHE A 211 -3.16 5.01 -14.70
N GLY A 212 -3.34 5.12 -16.02
CA GLY A 212 -2.84 4.17 -17.01
C GLY A 212 -3.70 2.93 -17.23
N LEU A 213 -4.97 2.95 -16.79
CA LEU A 213 -5.92 1.84 -17.02
C LEU A 213 -6.27 1.69 -18.52
N PRO A 214 -6.60 0.48 -19.00
CA PRO A 214 -7.17 0.31 -20.34
C PRO A 214 -8.43 1.16 -20.56
N ASN A 215 -8.52 1.85 -21.70
CA ASN A 215 -9.58 2.82 -22.02
C ASN A 215 -9.62 4.09 -21.12
N GLN A 216 -8.55 4.42 -20.40
CA GLN A 216 -8.40 5.70 -19.73
C GLN A 216 -7.56 6.63 -20.61
N ASN A 217 -8.16 7.72 -21.08
CA ASN A 217 -7.49 8.75 -21.88
C ASN A 217 -7.18 10.00 -21.03
N ASP A 218 -6.55 10.98 -21.66
CA ASP A 218 -6.18 12.25 -21.03
C ASP A 218 -7.37 12.98 -20.40
N GLU A 219 -8.51 13.02 -21.11
CA GLU A 219 -9.71 13.74 -20.66
C GLU A 219 -10.33 13.06 -19.42
N ILE A 220 -10.37 11.73 -19.39
CA ILE A 220 -10.85 10.97 -18.23
C ILE A 220 -9.94 11.22 -17.03
N TRP A 221 -8.62 11.11 -17.20
CA TRP A 221 -7.69 11.30 -16.10
C TRP A 221 -7.72 12.74 -15.57
N ALA A 222 -7.75 13.73 -16.47
CA ALA A 222 -7.88 15.13 -16.08
C ALA A 222 -9.17 15.38 -15.28
N LYS A 223 -10.29 14.78 -15.69
CA LYS A 223 -11.57 14.93 -14.98
C LYS A 223 -11.57 14.23 -13.63
N ASP A 224 -10.93 13.07 -13.52
CA ASP A 224 -10.78 12.35 -12.25
C ASP A 224 -10.05 13.20 -11.20
N ILE A 225 -8.92 13.81 -11.59
CA ILE A 225 -8.15 14.70 -10.71
C ILE A 225 -8.94 15.97 -10.34
N GLU A 226 -9.61 16.58 -11.31
CA GLU A 226 -10.46 17.76 -11.08
C GLU A 226 -11.54 17.46 -10.03
N LEU A 227 -12.33 16.39 -10.23
CA LEU A 227 -13.41 16.01 -9.32
C LEU A 227 -12.89 15.61 -7.93
N ALA A 228 -11.80 14.85 -7.86
CA ALA A 228 -11.21 14.44 -6.59
C ALA A 228 -10.74 15.67 -5.79
N SER A 229 -10.12 16.65 -6.45
CA SER A 229 -9.63 17.88 -5.81
C SER A 229 -10.73 18.79 -5.26
N GLN A 230 -11.96 18.66 -5.76
CA GLN A 230 -13.14 19.42 -5.31
C GLN A 230 -13.78 18.82 -4.06
N LEU A 231 -13.52 17.54 -3.76
CA LEU A 231 -14.08 16.88 -2.60
C LEU A 231 -13.37 17.32 -1.31
N PRO A 232 -14.07 17.36 -0.16
CA PRO A 232 -13.48 17.65 1.14
C PRO A 232 -12.65 16.48 1.72
N ILE A 233 -12.09 15.61 0.88
CA ILE A 233 -11.20 14.51 1.28
C ILE A 233 -9.88 15.04 1.85
N ALA A 234 -9.30 14.34 2.82
CA ALA A 234 -8.05 14.72 3.46
C ALA A 234 -6.82 14.25 2.67
N GLY A 235 -6.94 13.11 2.00
CA GLY A 235 -5.85 12.50 1.23
C GLY A 235 -6.32 11.94 -0.12
N LEU A 236 -5.41 11.95 -1.09
CA LEU A 236 -5.60 11.42 -2.43
C LEU A 236 -4.42 10.54 -2.80
N ASP A 237 -4.70 9.26 -3.03
CA ASP A 237 -3.73 8.30 -3.53
C ASP A 237 -3.83 8.17 -5.05
N ILE A 238 -2.71 8.26 -5.76
CA ILE A 238 -2.63 8.06 -7.21
C ILE A 238 -1.62 6.97 -7.54
N TYR A 239 -2.12 5.83 -8.04
CA TYR A 239 -1.29 4.67 -8.34
C TYR A 239 -1.14 4.46 -9.85
N ALA A 240 0.09 4.16 -10.29
CA ALA A 240 0.32 3.65 -11.64
C ALA A 240 -0.31 2.26 -11.80
N PHE A 241 -1.02 2.02 -12.91
CA PHE A 241 -1.52 0.69 -13.22
C PHE A 241 -0.37 -0.27 -13.58
N ASN A 242 -0.07 -1.19 -12.66
CA ASN A 242 0.89 -2.26 -12.89
C ASN A 242 0.19 -3.47 -13.54
N ASN A 243 0.44 -3.69 -14.83
CA ASN A 243 -0.17 -4.82 -15.55
C ASN A 243 0.59 -6.13 -15.31
N TYR A 244 0.32 -6.81 -14.19
CA TYR A 244 0.92 -8.11 -13.93
C TYR A 244 0.30 -9.22 -14.79
N PRO A 245 1.09 -10.19 -15.30
CA PRO A 245 0.59 -11.24 -16.21
C PRO A 245 -0.61 -12.04 -15.67
N PHE A 246 -0.67 -12.27 -14.36
CA PHE A 246 -1.72 -13.07 -13.72
C PHE A 246 -3.07 -12.35 -13.56
N LEU A 247 -3.16 -11.05 -13.85
CA LEU A 247 -4.39 -10.28 -13.65
C LEU A 247 -5.49 -10.72 -14.63
N PRO A 248 -6.76 -10.84 -14.20
CA PRO A 248 -7.88 -11.19 -15.07
C PRO A 248 -8.04 -10.28 -16.29
N ILE A 249 -7.69 -9.00 -16.16
CA ILE A 249 -7.75 -8.01 -17.24
C ILE A 249 -6.95 -8.44 -18.48
N ASN A 250 -5.86 -9.21 -18.32
CA ASN A 250 -5.08 -9.68 -19.46
C ASN A 250 -5.85 -10.64 -20.37
N ARG A 251 -6.81 -11.41 -19.83
CA ARG A 251 -7.69 -12.25 -20.68
C ARG A 251 -8.60 -11.37 -21.53
N LEU A 252 -9.14 -10.28 -20.96
CA LEU A 252 -9.96 -9.32 -21.70
C LEU A 252 -9.17 -8.60 -22.78
N ILE A 253 -7.89 -8.31 -22.53
CA ILE A 253 -6.97 -7.71 -23.51
C ILE A 253 -6.67 -8.70 -24.64
N GLN A 254 -6.33 -9.95 -24.30
CA GLN A 254 -6.05 -11.01 -25.28
C GLN A 254 -7.24 -11.29 -26.20
N HIS A 255 -8.47 -11.21 -25.69
CA HIS A 255 -9.69 -11.36 -26.48
C HIS A 255 -10.15 -10.08 -27.20
N GLY A 256 -9.37 -9.00 -27.16
CA GLY A 256 -9.71 -7.72 -27.81
C GLY A 256 -10.88 -6.97 -27.18
N THR A 257 -11.35 -7.38 -26.00
CA THR A 257 -12.43 -6.70 -25.26
C THR A 257 -11.94 -5.40 -24.61
N LEU A 258 -10.67 -5.35 -24.21
CA LEU A 258 -9.99 -4.16 -23.72
C LEU A 258 -8.72 -3.90 -24.53
N PRO A 259 -8.32 -2.64 -24.75
CA PRO A 259 -7.02 -2.34 -25.35
C PRO A 259 -5.90 -2.64 -24.35
N GLN A 260 -4.65 -2.56 -24.83
CA GLN A 260 -3.50 -2.51 -23.94
C GLN A 260 -3.62 -1.32 -22.97
N PRO A 261 -3.11 -1.46 -21.73
CA PRO A 261 -2.99 -0.34 -20.81
C PRO A 261 -2.06 0.74 -21.38
N ALA A 262 -2.09 1.92 -20.76
CA ALA A 262 -1.21 3.01 -21.15
C ALA A 262 0.27 2.60 -21.00
N SER A 263 1.12 3.01 -21.94
CA SER A 263 2.56 2.79 -21.87
C SER A 263 3.19 3.53 -20.68
N ALA A 264 4.41 3.15 -20.30
CA ALA A 264 5.16 3.85 -19.26
C ALA A 264 5.35 5.34 -19.58
N GLU A 265 5.40 5.69 -20.88
CA GLU A 265 5.47 7.08 -21.34
C GLU A 265 4.21 7.87 -20.95
N ILE A 266 3.02 7.38 -21.36
CA ILE A 266 1.74 8.02 -21.04
C ILE A 266 1.53 8.06 -19.52
N GLN A 267 1.86 6.97 -18.82
CA GLN A 267 1.76 6.92 -17.35
C GLN A 267 2.64 7.98 -16.67
N SER A 268 3.87 8.21 -17.16
CA SER A 268 4.73 9.26 -16.61
C SER A 268 4.14 10.67 -16.78
N GLN A 269 3.52 10.93 -17.93
CA GLN A 269 2.88 12.22 -18.23
C GLN A 269 1.59 12.40 -17.43
N HIS A 270 0.79 11.35 -17.25
CA HIS A 270 -0.40 11.36 -16.39
C HIS A 270 -0.04 11.59 -14.93
N TYR A 271 1.03 10.97 -14.44
CA TYR A 271 1.56 11.24 -13.11
C TYR A 271 2.01 12.70 -12.96
N ALA A 272 2.79 13.21 -13.93
CA ALA A 272 3.27 14.59 -13.92
C ALA A 272 2.13 15.61 -13.91
N TYR A 273 1.09 15.36 -14.70
CA TYR A 273 -0.13 16.17 -14.72
C TYR A 273 -0.83 16.19 -13.36
N ALA A 274 -1.04 15.02 -12.74
CA ALA A 274 -1.70 14.95 -11.44
C ALA A 274 -0.88 15.71 -10.37
N VAL A 275 0.43 15.52 -10.33
CA VAL A 275 1.33 16.23 -9.42
C VAL A 275 1.22 17.74 -9.62
N GLU A 276 1.29 18.23 -10.87
CA GLU A 276 1.17 19.65 -11.17
C GLU A 276 -0.17 20.22 -10.68
N LYS A 277 -1.30 19.57 -11.03
CA LYS A 277 -2.63 20.07 -10.69
C LYS A 277 -2.92 20.03 -9.19
N LEU A 278 -2.48 18.99 -8.50
CA LEU A 278 -2.66 18.86 -7.06
C LEU A 278 -1.84 19.92 -6.32
N ILE A 279 -0.58 20.15 -6.70
CA ILE A 279 0.25 21.22 -6.12
C ILE A 279 -0.37 22.60 -6.39
N GLN A 280 -0.86 22.87 -7.61
CA GLN A 280 -1.57 24.10 -7.94
C GLN A 280 -2.84 24.29 -7.10
N ALA A 281 -3.48 23.19 -6.68
CA ALA A 281 -4.63 23.17 -5.79
C ALA A 281 -4.25 23.13 -4.29
N ASN A 282 -2.99 23.41 -3.94
CA ASN A 282 -2.45 23.45 -2.57
C ASN A 282 -2.35 22.09 -1.84
N TRP A 283 -2.40 20.98 -2.57
CA TRP A 283 -2.10 19.67 -1.99
C TRP A 283 -0.60 19.49 -1.79
N GLN A 284 -0.22 18.75 -0.75
CA GLN A 284 1.16 18.40 -0.44
C GLN A 284 1.43 16.96 -0.84
N GLN A 285 2.45 16.74 -1.66
CA GLN A 285 2.91 15.40 -1.97
C GLN A 285 3.73 14.85 -0.79
N VAL A 286 3.10 14.07 0.08
CA VAL A 286 3.73 13.50 1.29
C VAL A 286 4.39 12.16 1.02
N SER A 287 4.01 11.49 -0.07
CA SER A 287 4.62 10.25 -0.54
C SER A 287 4.68 10.23 -2.06
N ASN A 288 5.39 9.27 -2.67
CA ASN A 288 5.42 9.13 -4.12
C ASN A 288 4.02 9.01 -4.75
N ASN A 289 3.08 8.37 -4.06
CA ASN A 289 1.71 8.17 -4.57
C ASN A 289 0.64 8.89 -3.75
N HIS A 290 0.97 9.46 -2.58
CA HIS A 290 0.00 10.05 -1.66
C HIS A 290 0.12 11.56 -1.57
N PHE A 291 -1.02 12.24 -1.65
CA PHE A 291 -1.16 13.68 -1.50
C PHE A 291 -2.07 13.98 -0.31
N ALA A 292 -1.64 14.87 0.57
CA ALA A 292 -2.41 15.34 1.72
C ALA A 292 -2.84 16.79 1.52
N TYR A 293 -4.09 17.11 1.87
CA TYR A 293 -4.55 18.49 1.89
C TYR A 293 -4.24 19.10 3.27
N PRO A 294 -3.52 20.25 3.34
CA PRO A 294 -3.15 20.88 4.61
C PRO A 294 -4.37 21.16 5.50
N GLY A 295 -4.24 20.85 6.80
CA GLY A 295 -5.28 21.14 7.80
C GLY A 295 -6.44 20.14 7.87
N ARG A 296 -6.43 19.05 7.08
CA ARG A 296 -7.46 17.99 7.12
C ARG A 296 -7.04 16.73 7.89
N GLY A 297 -5.91 16.77 8.61
CA GLY A 297 -5.50 15.71 9.54
C GLY A 297 -4.87 14.47 8.92
N GLU A 298 -4.58 14.45 7.61
CA GLU A 298 -3.93 13.30 6.96
C GLU A 298 -2.45 13.17 7.37
N ARG A 299 -2.08 11.97 7.86
CA ARG A 299 -0.75 11.64 8.39
C ARG A 299 -0.01 10.55 7.61
N ASN A 300 -0.73 9.61 7.01
CA ASN A 300 -0.23 8.49 6.20
C ASN A 300 0.85 7.63 6.90
N TRP A 301 0.72 7.40 8.21
CA TRP A 301 1.78 6.77 9.01
C TRP A 301 2.05 5.33 8.59
N TYR A 302 1.01 4.50 8.44
CA TYR A 302 1.22 3.09 8.08
C TYR A 302 1.96 2.95 6.74
N ASN A 303 1.48 3.61 5.69
CA ASN A 303 2.03 3.48 4.33
C ASN A 303 3.48 3.98 4.21
N THR A 304 3.87 4.90 5.09
CA THR A 304 5.22 5.48 5.13
C THR A 304 6.16 4.64 5.98
N LEU A 305 5.72 4.19 7.16
CA LEU A 305 6.53 3.46 8.12
C LEU A 305 6.68 1.98 7.76
N VAL A 306 5.71 1.36 7.05
CA VAL A 306 5.81 -0.06 6.63
C VAL A 306 6.97 -0.30 5.65
N LYS A 307 7.45 0.77 4.99
CA LYS A 307 8.61 0.76 4.10
C LYS A 307 9.94 0.97 4.83
N SER A 308 9.89 1.38 6.10
CA SER A 308 11.06 1.44 6.98
C SER A 308 11.35 0.08 7.61
N ASN A 309 12.39 -0.01 8.43
CA ASN A 309 12.75 -1.23 9.16
C ASN A 309 11.92 -1.40 10.46
N MET A 310 10.72 -0.81 10.51
CA MET A 310 9.82 -0.90 11.67
C MET A 310 9.11 -2.25 11.66
N ASP A 311 9.08 -2.88 12.83
CA ASP A 311 8.34 -4.13 13.01
C ASP A 311 6.87 -3.94 12.67
N CYS A 312 6.29 -4.91 11.95
CA CYS A 312 4.89 -4.91 11.53
C CYS A 312 4.27 -6.27 11.86
N LEU A 313 3.45 -6.29 12.91
CA LEU A 313 2.64 -7.45 13.26
C LEU A 313 1.56 -7.64 12.20
N ALA A 314 1.31 -8.87 11.78
CA ALA A 314 0.39 -9.15 10.68
C ALA A 314 -0.51 -10.32 11.00
N PHE A 315 -1.82 -10.13 10.80
CA PHE A 315 -2.88 -11.04 11.19
C PHE A 315 -3.83 -11.30 10.03
N GLY A 316 -4.41 -12.50 9.99
CA GLY A 316 -5.34 -12.90 8.94
C GLY A 316 -4.69 -13.59 7.73
N ALA A 317 -5.46 -14.49 7.13
CA ALA A 317 -5.07 -15.27 5.95
C ALA A 317 -4.45 -14.42 4.82
N GLY A 318 -3.20 -14.70 4.46
CA GLY A 318 -2.48 -14.00 3.38
C GLY A 318 -1.81 -12.69 3.79
N ALA A 319 -1.85 -12.33 5.07
CA ALA A 319 -1.11 -11.20 5.62
C ALA A 319 0.40 -11.40 5.53
N GLY A 320 1.16 -10.32 5.39
CA GLY A 320 2.62 -10.31 5.45
C GLY A 320 3.09 -9.32 6.50
N GLY A 321 4.10 -9.70 7.28
CA GLY A 321 4.64 -8.87 8.34
C GLY A 321 6.15 -9.07 8.51
N ASN A 322 6.71 -8.29 9.41
CA ASN A 322 8.09 -8.48 9.85
C ASN A 322 8.17 -8.26 11.36
N PHE A 323 8.98 -9.05 12.06
CA PHE A 323 9.16 -8.93 13.49
C PHE A 323 10.48 -9.55 13.93
N GLY A 324 11.22 -8.85 14.80
CA GLY A 324 12.39 -9.44 15.48
C GLY A 324 13.50 -9.92 14.54
N GLY A 325 13.67 -9.26 13.38
CA GLY A 325 14.66 -9.62 12.37
C GLY A 325 14.22 -10.71 11.38
N TYR A 326 12.92 -11.01 11.34
CA TYR A 326 12.34 -11.98 10.41
C TYR A 326 11.19 -11.35 9.62
N SER A 327 11.07 -11.74 8.34
CA SER A 327 9.89 -11.47 7.52
C SER A 327 9.05 -12.75 7.44
N PHE A 328 7.73 -12.62 7.52
CA PHE A 328 6.83 -13.77 7.51
C PHE A 328 5.57 -13.51 6.67
N GLN A 329 4.96 -14.60 6.21
CA GLN A 329 3.63 -14.60 5.59
C GLN A 329 2.71 -15.56 6.31
N VAL A 330 1.43 -15.19 6.35
CA VAL A 330 0.34 -15.99 6.91
C VAL A 330 -0.33 -16.78 5.80
N GLN A 331 -0.78 -18.01 6.11
CA GLN A 331 -1.48 -18.91 5.20
C GLN A 331 -2.54 -18.19 4.38
N ALA A 332 -2.35 -18.15 3.06
CA ALA A 332 -3.29 -17.50 2.15
C ALA A 332 -4.54 -18.36 1.88
N SER A 333 -4.42 -19.69 2.05
CA SER A 333 -5.51 -20.64 1.95
C SER A 333 -6.44 -20.45 3.14
N LEU A 334 -7.68 -19.99 2.88
CA LEU A 334 -8.65 -19.73 3.93
C LEU A 334 -8.97 -20.99 4.76
N PRO A 335 -9.18 -22.19 4.18
CA PRO A 335 -9.37 -23.41 4.96
C PRO A 335 -8.19 -23.73 5.89
N GLU A 336 -6.94 -23.59 5.41
CA GLU A 336 -5.75 -23.86 6.22
C GLU A 336 -5.56 -22.83 7.35
N TYR A 337 -5.85 -21.55 7.07
CA TYR A 337 -5.82 -20.51 8.10
C TYR A 337 -6.87 -20.77 9.19
N LEU A 338 -8.11 -21.10 8.81
CA LEU A 338 -9.18 -21.40 9.76
C LEU A 338 -8.90 -22.68 10.57
N ALA A 339 -8.21 -23.65 9.98
CA ALA A 339 -7.83 -24.91 10.62
C ALA A 339 -6.58 -24.82 11.50
N THR A 340 -5.94 -23.64 11.60
CA THR A 340 -4.75 -23.49 12.45
C THR A 340 -5.11 -23.70 13.91
N GLU A 341 -4.37 -24.59 14.59
CA GLU A 341 -4.58 -24.93 15.99
C GLU A 341 -4.48 -23.70 16.90
N PRO A 342 -5.22 -23.67 18.03
CA PRO A 342 -5.02 -22.66 19.06
C PRO A 342 -3.56 -22.59 19.48
N GLN A 343 -3.09 -21.38 19.81
CA GLN A 343 -1.70 -21.12 20.21
C GLN A 343 -0.63 -21.42 19.15
N GLN A 344 -1.01 -21.45 17.87
CA GLN A 344 -0.08 -21.48 16.75
C GLN A 344 -0.30 -20.28 15.83
N LYS A 345 0.78 -19.86 15.17
CA LYS A 345 0.69 -18.87 14.09
C LYS A 345 0.55 -19.59 12.76
N ALA A 346 -0.40 -19.20 11.91
CA ALA A 346 -0.61 -19.82 10.60
C ALA A 346 0.48 -19.42 9.58
N ILE A 347 1.75 -19.78 9.79
CA ILE A 347 2.89 -19.34 8.96
C ILE A 347 2.93 -20.15 7.66
N SER A 348 3.09 -19.48 6.52
CA SER A 348 3.29 -20.10 5.19
C SER A 348 4.65 -19.78 4.57
N TYR A 349 5.36 -18.80 5.12
CA TYR A 349 6.72 -18.45 4.74
C TYR A 349 7.39 -17.69 5.89
N LEU A 350 8.67 -17.95 6.13
CA LEU A 350 9.48 -17.25 7.10
C LEU A 350 10.91 -17.13 6.57
N SER A 351 11.48 -15.95 6.64
CA SER A 351 12.90 -15.72 6.34
C SER A 351 13.55 -14.81 7.35
N LYS A 352 14.82 -15.08 7.64
CA LYS A 352 15.68 -14.16 8.38
C LYS A 352 16.05 -13.00 7.46
N HIS A 353 16.06 -11.80 8.02
CA HIS A 353 16.51 -10.61 7.30
C HIS A 353 17.97 -10.77 6.86
N GLY A 354 18.24 -10.47 5.59
CA GLY A 354 19.59 -10.43 5.04
C GLY A 354 20.39 -9.24 5.56
N VAL A 355 21.71 -9.26 5.31
CA VAL A 355 22.65 -8.22 5.76
C VAL A 355 22.28 -6.81 5.28
N ASN A 356 21.64 -6.71 4.12
CA ASN A 356 21.26 -5.44 3.50
C ASN A 356 19.82 -4.99 3.83
N LYS A 357 19.09 -5.66 4.73
CA LYS A 357 17.69 -5.33 5.02
C LYS A 357 17.51 -3.92 5.60
N SER A 358 18.39 -3.50 6.51
CA SER A 358 18.33 -2.16 7.10
C SER A 358 18.54 -1.09 6.03
N LEU A 359 19.58 -1.25 5.20
CA LEU A 359 19.84 -0.38 4.05
C LEU A 359 18.65 -0.33 3.08
N LEU A 360 18.11 -1.49 2.69
CA LEU A 360 16.94 -1.57 1.80
C LEU A 360 15.77 -0.75 2.36
N SER A 361 15.49 -0.91 3.65
CA SER A 361 14.34 -0.27 4.28
C SER A 361 14.55 1.24 4.47
N GLU A 362 15.77 1.67 4.76
CA GLU A 362 16.14 3.09 4.76
C GLU A 362 15.99 3.72 3.37
N VAL A 363 16.50 3.06 2.34
CA VAL A 363 16.39 3.51 0.95
C VAL A 363 14.93 3.57 0.50
N GLN A 364 14.13 2.53 0.81
CA GLN A 364 12.70 2.50 0.47
C GLN A 364 11.92 3.61 1.18
N HIS A 365 12.16 3.82 2.47
CA HIS A 365 11.49 4.86 3.25
C HIS A 365 11.85 6.26 2.75
N ASN A 366 13.14 6.57 2.62
CA ASN A 366 13.59 7.88 2.15
C ASN A 366 13.09 8.17 0.72
N MET A 367 13.14 7.15 -0.16
CA MET A 367 12.65 7.30 -1.52
C MET A 367 11.13 7.54 -1.56
N GLU A 368 10.37 6.98 -0.62
CA GLU A 368 8.94 7.28 -0.49
C GLU A 368 8.69 8.76 -0.17
N LEU A 369 9.55 9.36 0.65
CA LEU A 369 9.55 10.78 0.99
C LEU A 369 10.16 11.66 -0.12
N GLY A 370 10.68 11.04 -1.18
CA GLY A 370 11.27 11.68 -2.36
C GLY A 370 12.70 12.14 -2.18
N MET A 371 13.48 11.41 -1.37
CA MET A 371 14.89 11.69 -1.18
C MET A 371 15.73 10.42 -1.07
N ILE A 372 17.04 10.57 -1.22
CA ILE A 372 18.02 9.51 -1.02
C ILE A 372 19.17 10.11 -0.22
N ASP A 373 19.55 9.50 0.89
CA ASP A 373 20.83 9.80 1.53
C ASP A 373 21.92 9.16 0.69
N THR A 374 22.81 9.96 0.08
CA THR A 374 23.89 9.41 -0.76
C THR A 374 25.05 8.85 0.05
N SER A 375 25.15 9.21 1.34
CA SER A 375 26.25 8.79 2.20
C SER A 375 26.29 7.27 2.42
N VAL A 376 25.12 6.62 2.44
CA VAL A 376 24.98 5.16 2.58
C VAL A 376 25.58 4.38 1.39
N PHE A 377 25.86 5.06 0.28
CA PHE A 377 26.41 4.47 -0.95
C PHE A 377 27.89 4.83 -1.20
N GLN A 378 28.55 5.59 -0.33
CA GLN A 378 29.95 6.02 -0.56
C GLN A 378 30.94 4.85 -0.75
N GLY A 379 30.67 3.70 -0.12
CA GLY A 379 31.46 2.48 -0.29
C GLY A 379 31.11 1.64 -1.53
N ASN A 380 30.14 2.08 -2.35
CA ASN A 380 29.66 1.35 -3.53
C ASN A 380 29.80 2.24 -4.80
N PRO A 381 30.92 2.12 -5.54
CA PRO A 381 31.17 2.94 -6.73
C PRO A 381 30.09 2.81 -7.82
N GLN A 382 29.50 1.62 -7.98
CA GLN A 382 28.43 1.40 -8.96
C GLN A 382 27.16 2.18 -8.58
N ALA A 383 26.78 2.18 -7.30
CA ALA A 383 25.64 2.96 -6.82
C ALA A 383 25.88 4.48 -6.98
N MET A 384 27.10 4.95 -6.70
CA MET A 384 27.46 6.36 -6.90
C MET A 384 27.38 6.77 -8.38
N GLN A 385 27.85 5.91 -9.29
CA GLN A 385 27.72 6.14 -10.73
C GLN A 385 26.24 6.25 -11.16
N LEU A 386 25.36 5.37 -10.66
CA LEU A 386 23.93 5.44 -10.94
C LEU A 386 23.32 6.78 -10.48
N LEU A 387 23.69 7.27 -9.30
CA LEU A 387 23.20 8.55 -8.78
C LEU A 387 23.62 9.74 -9.67
N ASP A 388 24.87 9.73 -10.15
CA ASP A 388 25.37 10.75 -11.09
C ASP A 388 24.66 10.69 -12.45
N GLU A 389 24.44 9.48 -12.97
CA GLU A 389 23.68 9.26 -14.20
C GLU A 389 22.24 9.79 -14.06
N TRP A 390 21.56 9.49 -12.96
CA TRP A 390 20.19 9.95 -12.72
C TRP A 390 20.08 11.46 -12.49
N GLN A 391 21.12 12.08 -11.92
CA GLN A 391 21.24 13.53 -11.88
C GLN A 391 21.35 14.11 -13.30
N SER A 392 22.16 13.51 -14.17
CA SER A 392 22.28 13.94 -15.58
C SER A 392 20.98 13.79 -16.37
N LEU A 393 20.19 12.76 -16.06
CA LEU A 393 18.84 12.53 -16.60
C LEU A 393 17.78 13.45 -15.98
N SER A 394 18.14 14.34 -15.07
CA SER A 394 17.22 15.22 -14.35
C SER A 394 16.11 14.45 -13.64
N LEU A 395 16.43 13.33 -12.97
CA LEU A 395 15.50 12.61 -12.09
C LEU A 395 15.61 13.08 -10.64
N LEU A 396 16.78 13.58 -10.26
CA LEU A 396 17.10 14.05 -8.93
C LEU A 396 18.10 15.20 -8.99
N LYS A 397 18.28 15.87 -7.85
CA LYS A 397 19.36 16.83 -7.63
C LYS A 397 20.06 16.50 -6.32
N ILE A 398 21.37 16.28 -6.37
CA ILE A 398 22.21 16.08 -5.19
C ILE A 398 22.52 17.45 -4.60
N THR A 399 22.12 17.66 -3.34
CA THR A 399 22.41 18.89 -2.60
C THR A 399 23.76 18.80 -1.88
N SER A 400 24.29 19.95 -1.46
CA SER A 400 25.64 20.05 -0.85
C SER A 400 25.79 19.29 0.46
N ASP A 401 24.68 18.95 1.11
CA ASP A 401 24.58 18.13 2.31
C ASP A 401 24.60 16.62 2.03
N GLY A 402 24.74 16.20 0.77
CA GLY A 402 24.78 14.78 0.39
C GLY A 402 23.40 14.13 0.26
N VAL A 403 22.32 14.90 0.25
CA VAL A 403 20.96 14.38 0.01
C VAL A 403 20.58 14.55 -1.47
N ALA A 404 20.17 13.47 -2.13
CA ALA A 404 19.56 13.57 -3.44
C ALA A 404 18.04 13.79 -3.32
N LYS A 405 17.53 14.92 -3.81
CA LYS A 405 16.09 15.22 -3.83
C LYS A 405 15.48 14.81 -5.17
N LEU A 406 14.49 13.93 -5.14
CA LEU A 406 13.74 13.53 -6.33
C LEU A 406 12.81 14.65 -6.78
N ASN A 407 12.77 14.88 -8.09
CA ASN A 407 11.68 15.65 -8.71
C ASN A 407 10.53 14.71 -9.12
N THR A 408 9.53 15.24 -9.84
CA THR A 408 8.36 14.48 -10.28
C THR A 408 8.74 13.23 -11.09
N SER A 409 9.68 13.34 -12.02
CA SER A 409 10.17 12.19 -12.79
C SER A 409 10.86 11.16 -11.92
N GLY A 410 11.72 11.60 -10.99
CA GLY A 410 12.39 10.70 -10.05
C GLY A 410 11.40 9.95 -9.15
N ARG A 411 10.38 10.64 -8.64
CA ARG A 411 9.32 10.05 -7.81
C ARG A 411 8.48 9.03 -8.57
N TYR A 412 8.17 9.28 -9.85
CA TYR A 412 7.50 8.30 -10.71
C TYR A 412 8.33 7.02 -10.86
N TRP A 413 9.62 7.17 -11.14
CA TRP A 413 10.56 6.06 -11.37
C TRP A 413 11.10 5.41 -10.09
N SER A 414 10.71 5.89 -8.92
CA SER A 414 11.28 5.50 -7.63
C SER A 414 11.39 3.98 -7.40
N PRO A 415 10.44 3.12 -7.81
CA PRO A 415 10.61 1.68 -7.62
C PRO A 415 11.78 1.11 -8.42
N THR A 416 12.01 1.62 -9.63
CA THR A 416 13.14 1.24 -10.48
C THR A 416 14.45 1.73 -9.90
N LEU A 417 14.48 2.96 -9.37
CA LEU A 417 15.67 3.54 -8.72
C LEU A 417 16.09 2.70 -7.50
N VAL A 418 15.16 2.39 -6.60
CA VAL A 418 15.42 1.51 -5.45
C VAL A 418 15.94 0.15 -5.93
N ARG A 419 15.29 -0.45 -6.93
CA ARG A 419 15.72 -1.74 -7.46
C ARG A 419 17.15 -1.70 -7.99
N GLN A 420 17.52 -0.71 -8.79
CA GLN A 420 18.86 -0.62 -9.36
C GLN A 420 19.93 -0.36 -8.30
N LEU A 421 19.68 0.55 -7.34
CA LEU A 421 20.60 0.78 -6.21
C LEU A 421 20.84 -0.50 -5.41
N MET A 422 19.79 -1.23 -5.08
CA MET A 422 19.95 -2.40 -4.22
C MET A 422 20.63 -3.58 -4.95
N LEU A 423 20.47 -3.68 -6.27
CA LEU A 423 21.16 -4.71 -7.06
C LEU A 423 22.67 -4.50 -7.18
N THR A 424 23.20 -3.30 -6.89
CA THR A 424 24.66 -3.09 -6.79
C THR A 424 25.26 -3.72 -5.53
N PHE A 425 24.43 -4.23 -4.62
CA PHE A 425 24.82 -4.98 -3.42
C PHE A 425 24.54 -6.48 -3.54
N SER A 426 23.99 -6.93 -4.67
CA SER A 426 24.00 -8.35 -4.98
C SER A 426 25.40 -8.72 -5.43
N ASP A 427 26.04 -9.66 -4.74
CA ASP A 427 27.13 -10.42 -5.36
C ASP A 427 26.60 -10.92 -6.71
N HIS A 428 27.37 -10.77 -7.79
CA HIS A 428 26.98 -11.12 -9.17
C HIS A 428 26.68 -12.62 -9.41
N THR A 429 26.34 -13.36 -8.37
CA THR A 429 25.91 -14.75 -8.38
C THR A 429 24.40 -14.80 -8.23
N HIS A 430 23.72 -15.36 -9.24
CA HIS A 430 22.27 -15.59 -9.35
C HIS A 430 21.51 -14.55 -10.19
N HIS A 431 21.85 -14.54 -11.49
CA HIS A 431 20.95 -14.17 -12.58
C HIS A 431 19.85 -15.21 -12.79
#